data_AF-A0A383E4H7-F1
#
_entry.id   AF-A0A383E4H7-F1
#
_cell.length_a   1.000
_cell.length_b   1.000
_cell.length_c   1.000
_cell.angle_alpha   90.00
_cell.angle_beta   90.00
_cell.angle_gamma   90.00
#
_symmetry.space_group_name_H-M   'P 1'
#
loop_
_entity.id
_entity.type
_entity.pdbx_description
1 polymer ?
#
loop_
_entity_poly.entity_id
_entity_poly.type
_entity_poly.pdbx_seq_one_letter_code
_entity_poly.pdbx_strand_id
1 'polypeptide(L)'
;MSMTDEEKFRFDLTGFLVRPAILETDEIAAIVEQIDRIKHDPESLPPEHRSVPGGPSSLLIDHPKVTEVLHELIGPDVRLEGTFCVWRSKGERHGELHGGGPGQIDPIFGYRCANGRIHAGMVRVVFELTDVTKQDGATHFIPGSHK
;
A
#
# COMPACT_ATOMS: atom_id res chain seq x y z
N MET A 1 6.28 -16.41 4.98
CA MET A 1 5.19 -17.28 5.43
C MET A 1 3.91 -16.75 4.79
N SER A 2 3.12 -17.55 4.09
CA SER A 2 1.90 -17.05 3.44
C SER A 2 0.92 -16.40 4.44
N MET A 3 -0.08 -15.67 3.94
CA MET A 3 -1.16 -15.14 4.77
C MET A 3 -1.77 -16.22 5.68
N THR A 4 -2.04 -15.86 6.94
CA THR A 4 -2.78 -16.74 7.86
C THR A 4 -4.25 -16.84 7.48
N ASP A 5 -4.96 -17.87 7.95
CA ASP A 5 -6.41 -18.00 7.72
C ASP A 5 -7.19 -16.80 8.28
N GLU A 6 -6.74 -16.23 9.40
CA GLU A 6 -7.33 -15.01 9.96
C GLU A 6 -7.11 -13.80 9.05
N GLU A 7 -5.91 -13.63 8.48
CA GLU A 7 -5.63 -12.55 7.53
C GLU A 7 -6.47 -12.70 6.25
N LYS A 8 -6.62 -13.92 5.73
CA LYS A 8 -7.48 -14.19 4.57
C LYS A 8 -8.94 -13.87 4.88
N PHE A 9 -9.43 -14.30 6.04
CA PHE A 9 -10.79 -14.00 6.49
C PHE A 9 -11.02 -12.49 6.65
N ARG A 10 -10.08 -11.76 7.27
CA ARG A 10 -10.18 -10.30 7.44
C ARG A 10 -10.13 -9.56 6.11
N PHE A 11 -9.29 -10.00 5.18
CA PHE A 11 -9.22 -9.42 3.85
C PHE A 11 -10.53 -9.65 3.08
N ASP A 12 -11.08 -10.86 3.09
CA ASP A 12 -12.39 -11.13 2.46
C ASP A 12 -13.54 -10.37 3.13
N LEU A 13 -13.50 -10.20 4.46
CA LEU A 13 -14.54 -9.49 5.18
C LEU A 13 -14.51 -7.98 4.91
N THR A 14 -13.32 -7.38 4.88
CA THR A 14 -13.17 -5.92 4.93
C THR A 14 -12.60 -5.30 3.65
N GLY A 15 -11.90 -6.07 2.83
CA GLY A 15 -11.20 -5.61 1.62
C GLY A 15 -9.80 -5.05 1.89
N PHE A 16 -9.34 -5.07 3.15
CA PHE A 16 -8.02 -4.63 3.53
C PHE A 16 -7.52 -5.40 4.77
N LEU A 17 -6.23 -5.28 5.05
CA LEU A 17 -5.63 -5.74 6.31
C LEU A 17 -4.49 -4.81 6.69
N VAL A 18 -4.07 -4.87 7.95
CA VAL A 18 -2.94 -4.10 8.46
C VAL A 18 -1.93 -5.06 9.05
N ARG A 19 -0.68 -4.97 8.61
CA ARG A 19 0.45 -5.65 9.22
C ARG A 19 1.29 -4.63 10.00
N PRO A 20 1.33 -4.71 11.34
CA PRO A 20 2.06 -3.75 12.15
C PRO A 20 3.58 -3.97 12.02
N ALA A 21 4.35 -2.89 12.10
CA ALA A 21 5.81 -2.91 12.25
C ALA A 21 6.52 -3.87 11.26
N ILE A 22 6.20 -3.73 9.98
CA ILE A 22 6.88 -4.54 8.95
C ILE A 22 8.26 -3.99 8.59
N LEU A 23 8.50 -2.69 8.81
CA LEU A 23 9.75 -1.97 8.61
C LEU A 23 10.44 -1.67 9.95
N GLU A 24 11.76 -1.64 9.93
CA GLU A 24 12.60 -1.23 11.05
C GLU A 24 12.75 0.30 11.15
N THR A 25 13.17 0.79 12.31
CA THR A 25 13.22 2.24 12.58
C THR A 25 14.24 2.98 11.71
N ASP A 26 15.37 2.35 11.41
CA ASP A 26 16.41 2.89 10.54
C ASP A 26 16.00 2.88 9.06
N GLU A 27 15.29 1.84 8.61
CA GLU A 27 14.66 1.79 7.29
C GLU A 27 13.68 2.95 7.10
N ILE A 28 12.79 3.17 8.08
CA ILE A 28 11.84 4.29 8.06
C ILE A 28 12.59 5.63 8.02
N ALA A 29 13.60 5.82 8.88
CA ALA A 29 14.36 7.07 8.94
C ALA A 29 15.05 7.38 7.59
N ALA A 30 15.67 6.39 6.95
CA ALA A 30 16.34 6.56 5.66
C ALA A 30 15.34 6.92 4.54
N ILE A 31 14.15 6.30 4.53
CA ILE A 31 13.10 6.61 3.55
C ILE A 31 12.53 8.03 3.78
N VAL A 32 12.30 8.41 5.04
CA VAL A 32 11.81 9.75 5.38
C VAL A 32 12.82 10.83 5.00
N GLU A 33 14.11 10.63 5.30
CA GLU A 33 15.18 11.56 4.88
C GLU A 33 15.23 11.71 3.36
N GLN A 34 15.12 10.60 2.63
CA GLN A 34 15.06 10.64 1.17
C GLN A 34 13.86 11.45 0.67
N ILE A 35 12.65 11.18 1.19
CA ILE A 35 11.41 11.87 0.77
C ILE A 35 11.50 13.37 1.05
N ASP A 36 12.03 13.76 2.21
CA ASP A 36 12.24 15.16 2.56
C ASP A 36 13.15 15.85 1.54
N ARG A 37 14.27 15.21 1.18
CA ARG A 37 15.20 15.73 0.17
C ARG A 37 14.59 15.76 -1.23
N ILE A 38 13.79 14.76 -1.63
CA ILE A 38 13.03 14.80 -2.89
C ILE A 38 12.16 16.06 -2.96
N LYS A 39 11.54 16.48 -1.84
CA LYS A 39 10.65 17.65 -1.80
C LYS A 39 11.39 18.98 -1.74
N HIS A 40 12.47 19.06 -0.98
CA HIS A 40 13.09 20.33 -0.61
C HIS A 40 14.44 20.60 -1.29
N ASP A 41 15.20 19.55 -1.63
CA ASP A 41 16.52 19.67 -2.25
C ASP A 41 16.86 18.44 -3.12
N PRO A 42 16.13 18.22 -4.23
CA PRO A 42 16.27 17.02 -5.04
C PRO A 42 17.64 16.92 -5.72
N GLU A 43 18.32 18.04 -5.99
CA GLU A 43 19.64 18.04 -6.60
C GLU A 43 20.74 17.48 -5.69
N SER A 44 20.50 17.50 -4.37
CA SER A 44 21.38 16.86 -3.40
C SER A 44 21.42 15.32 -3.54
N LEU A 45 20.42 14.72 -4.19
CA LEU A 45 20.30 13.28 -4.38
C LEU A 45 20.85 12.85 -5.76
N PRO A 46 21.42 11.63 -5.88
CA PRO A 46 21.65 11.00 -7.18
C PRO A 46 20.35 10.97 -8.01
N PRO A 47 20.38 11.15 -9.34
CA PRO A 47 19.19 11.18 -10.18
C PRO A 47 18.19 10.04 -9.94
N GLU A 48 18.69 8.83 -9.77
CA GLU A 48 17.92 7.60 -9.50
C GLU A 48 17.22 7.59 -8.13
N HIS A 49 17.60 8.48 -7.19
CA HIS A 49 17.01 8.59 -5.86
C HIS A 49 16.01 9.76 -5.75
N ARG A 50 15.85 10.56 -6.81
CA ARG A 50 15.00 11.77 -6.81
C ARG A 50 13.50 11.48 -6.93
N SER A 51 13.11 10.22 -7.02
CA SER A 51 11.72 9.78 -7.06
C SER A 51 11.56 8.42 -6.39
N VAL A 52 10.43 8.20 -5.73
CA VAL A 52 10.04 6.86 -5.28
C VAL A 52 9.68 5.97 -6.48
N PRO A 53 10.03 4.68 -6.48
CA PRO A 53 10.61 3.91 -5.38
C PRO A 53 12.15 3.76 -5.50
N GLY A 54 12.87 4.77 -6.00
CA GLY A 54 14.33 4.73 -6.06
C GLY A 54 15.01 4.91 -4.70
N GLY A 55 16.32 4.70 -4.60
CA GLY A 55 17.09 4.94 -3.37
C GLY A 55 16.62 4.12 -2.17
N PRO A 56 16.68 4.65 -0.93
CA PRO A 56 16.17 3.98 0.27
C PRO A 56 14.75 3.39 0.11
N SER A 57 13.84 4.08 -0.58
CA SER A 57 12.48 3.59 -0.80
C SER A 57 12.36 2.34 -1.70
N SER A 58 13.44 1.93 -2.38
CA SER A 58 13.47 0.71 -3.20
C SER A 58 13.28 -0.57 -2.38
N LEU A 59 13.62 -0.53 -1.10
CA LEU A 59 13.36 -1.60 -0.13
C LEU A 59 11.86 -1.99 -0.06
N LEU A 60 10.96 -1.05 -0.41
CA LEU A 60 9.52 -1.28 -0.36
C LEU A 60 8.99 -2.09 -1.55
N ILE A 61 9.76 -2.21 -2.65
CA ILE A 61 9.29 -2.80 -3.92
C ILE A 61 8.97 -4.30 -3.74
N ASP A 62 9.86 -5.03 -3.10
CA ASP A 62 9.81 -6.49 -2.97
C ASP A 62 9.85 -6.95 -1.51
N HIS A 63 9.42 -6.07 -0.59
CA HIS A 63 9.41 -6.36 0.84
C HIS A 63 8.72 -7.72 1.12
N PRO A 64 9.39 -8.69 1.77
CA PRO A 64 8.92 -10.07 1.83
C PRO A 64 7.56 -10.24 2.51
N LYS A 65 7.29 -9.43 3.57
CA LYS A 65 5.98 -9.41 4.25
C LYS A 65 4.86 -8.80 3.41
N VAL A 66 5.17 -8.24 2.24
CA VAL A 66 4.19 -7.71 1.28
C VAL A 66 4.06 -8.66 0.09
N THR A 67 5.17 -9.10 -0.51
CA THR A 67 5.13 -10.00 -1.68
C THR A 67 4.42 -11.31 -1.37
N GLU A 68 4.56 -11.86 -0.16
CA GLU A 68 3.82 -13.07 0.24
C GLU A 68 2.29 -12.87 0.32
N VAL A 69 1.83 -11.66 0.62
CA VAL A 69 0.40 -11.29 0.58
C VAL A 69 -0.06 -11.13 -0.86
N LEU A 70 0.73 -10.44 -1.69
CA LEU A 70 0.40 -10.22 -3.10
C LEU A 70 0.33 -11.54 -3.88
N HIS A 71 1.23 -12.50 -3.61
CA HIS A 71 1.20 -13.80 -4.26
C HIS A 71 -0.03 -14.64 -3.89
N GLU A 72 -0.52 -14.50 -2.65
CA GLU A 72 -1.74 -15.17 -2.20
C GLU A 72 -2.99 -14.54 -2.83
N LEU A 73 -3.08 -13.21 -2.86
CA LEU A 73 -4.27 -12.48 -3.29
C LEU A 73 -4.40 -12.32 -4.81
N ILE A 74 -3.29 -12.11 -5.52
CA ILE A 74 -3.25 -11.84 -6.96
C ILE A 74 -2.86 -13.11 -7.71
N GLY A 75 -1.65 -13.61 -7.43
CA GLY A 75 -1.05 -14.75 -8.12
C GLY A 75 0.49 -14.71 -8.09
N PRO A 76 1.16 -15.74 -8.61
CA PRO A 76 2.63 -15.85 -8.54
C PRO A 76 3.37 -14.76 -9.32
N ASP A 77 2.74 -14.21 -10.36
CA ASP A 77 3.30 -13.15 -11.18
C ASP A 77 2.58 -11.84 -10.87
N VAL A 78 3.31 -10.89 -10.28
CA VAL A 78 2.80 -9.56 -9.94
C VAL A 78 3.60 -8.49 -10.65
N ARG A 79 2.93 -7.40 -11.02
CA ARG A 79 3.55 -6.21 -11.60
C ARG A 79 3.27 -5.01 -10.73
N LEU A 80 4.29 -4.23 -10.45
CA LEU A 80 4.14 -2.90 -9.86
C LEU A 80 3.55 -1.96 -10.93
N GLU A 81 2.29 -1.54 -10.75
CA GLU A 81 1.60 -0.65 -11.69
C GLU A 81 2.10 0.80 -11.57
N GLY A 82 2.28 1.28 -10.35
CA GLY A 82 2.74 2.64 -10.09
C GLY A 82 3.00 2.89 -8.61
N THR A 83 3.79 3.92 -8.34
CA THR A 83 4.17 4.34 -6.99
C THR A 83 4.12 5.84 -6.87
N PHE A 84 3.77 6.33 -5.69
CA PHE A 84 3.77 7.75 -5.37
C PHE A 84 3.89 7.90 -3.85
N CYS A 85 4.32 9.07 -3.41
CA CYS A 85 4.36 9.44 -2.01
C CYS A 85 3.28 10.48 -1.72
N VAL A 86 2.54 10.29 -0.63
CA VAL A 86 1.61 11.30 -0.11
C VAL A 86 2.30 12.03 1.03
N TRP A 87 2.51 13.33 0.86
CA TRP A 87 2.96 14.23 1.92
C TRP A 87 1.75 15.06 2.36
N ARG A 88 1.33 14.90 3.62
CA ARG A 88 0.11 15.55 4.14
C ARG A 88 0.48 16.81 4.92
N SER A 89 -0.15 17.93 4.60
CA SER A 89 -0.02 19.17 5.37
C SER A 89 -1.25 19.44 6.23
N LYS A 90 -1.08 20.07 7.39
CA LYS A 90 -2.20 20.43 8.26
C LYS A 90 -3.16 21.36 7.51
N GLY A 91 -4.44 20.97 7.46
CA GLY A 91 -5.49 21.72 6.76
C GLY A 91 -5.59 21.44 5.26
N GLU A 92 -4.75 20.54 4.72
CA GLU A 92 -4.87 20.07 3.34
C GLU A 92 -6.17 19.26 3.15
N ARG A 93 -6.81 19.43 1.98
CA ARG A 93 -8.03 18.74 1.63
C ARG A 93 -7.74 17.26 1.37
N HIS A 94 -8.59 16.36 1.87
CA HIS A 94 -8.51 14.93 1.55
C HIS A 94 -9.09 14.62 0.15
N GLY A 95 -8.78 13.43 -0.36
CA GLY A 95 -9.40 12.89 -1.58
C GLY A 95 -10.84 12.40 -1.34
N GLU A 96 -11.59 12.18 -2.41
CA GLU A 96 -12.91 11.55 -2.36
C GLU A 96 -12.82 10.03 -2.28
N LEU A 97 -13.90 9.37 -1.88
CA LEU A 97 -14.04 7.92 -1.97
C LEU A 97 -13.94 7.48 -3.44
N HIS A 98 -13.11 6.47 -3.70
CA HIS A 98 -12.86 5.94 -5.04
C HIS A 98 -12.49 4.46 -5.00
N GLY A 99 -12.89 3.72 -6.03
CA GLY A 99 -12.76 2.26 -6.10
C GLY A 99 -13.78 1.53 -5.21
N GLY A 100 -14.09 0.28 -5.56
CA GLY A 100 -15.15 -0.48 -4.89
C GLY A 100 -16.56 -0.17 -5.41
N GLY A 101 -17.55 -0.67 -4.67
CA GLY A 101 -18.98 -0.39 -4.86
C GLY A 101 -19.75 -1.53 -5.52
N PRO A 102 -21.10 -1.51 -5.42
CA PRO A 102 -21.96 -2.56 -5.94
C PRO A 102 -21.74 -2.76 -7.43
N GLY A 103 -21.46 -4.00 -7.85
CA GLY A 103 -21.30 -4.33 -9.26
C GLY A 103 -19.91 -4.05 -9.84
N GLN A 104 -18.85 -4.07 -9.01
CA GLN A 104 -17.47 -4.23 -9.50
C GLN A 104 -17.27 -5.64 -10.12
N ILE A 105 -17.90 -5.86 -11.28
CA ILE A 105 -17.67 -7.00 -12.17
C ILE A 105 -16.48 -6.69 -13.09
N ASP A 106 -15.63 -5.72 -12.71
CA ASP A 106 -14.47 -5.35 -13.49
C ASP A 106 -13.58 -6.58 -13.69
N PRO A 107 -13.36 -7.02 -14.94
CA PRO A 107 -12.61 -8.24 -15.20
C PRO A 107 -11.12 -8.10 -14.88
N ILE A 108 -10.61 -6.87 -14.76
CA ILE A 108 -9.20 -6.51 -14.59
C ILE A 108 -8.88 -6.21 -13.12
N PHE A 109 -9.75 -5.48 -12.41
CA PHE A 109 -9.52 -5.03 -11.02
C PHE A 109 -10.49 -5.64 -10.00
N GLY A 110 -11.43 -6.47 -10.44
CA GLY A 110 -12.46 -7.04 -9.57
C GLY A 110 -11.90 -7.99 -8.50
N TYR A 111 -12.71 -8.17 -7.46
CA TYR A 111 -12.48 -9.14 -6.40
C TYR A 111 -13.36 -10.38 -6.61
N ARG A 112 -12.79 -11.58 -6.40
CA ARG A 112 -13.53 -12.84 -6.41
C ARG A 112 -12.99 -13.75 -5.30
N CYS A 113 -13.89 -14.41 -4.59
CA CYS A 113 -13.55 -15.47 -3.66
C CYS A 113 -14.34 -16.73 -4.05
N ALA A 114 -13.63 -17.80 -4.42
CA ALA A 114 -14.23 -19.06 -4.82
C ALA A 114 -13.35 -20.23 -4.38
N ASN A 115 -13.97 -21.32 -3.92
CA ASN A 115 -13.27 -22.53 -3.46
C ASN A 115 -12.16 -22.26 -2.43
N GLY A 116 -12.40 -21.32 -1.50
CA GLY A 116 -11.45 -20.94 -0.46
C GLY A 116 -10.24 -20.13 -0.94
N ARG A 117 -10.26 -19.67 -2.20
CA ARG A 117 -9.19 -18.86 -2.79
C ARG A 117 -9.69 -17.47 -3.15
N ILE A 118 -8.88 -16.47 -2.79
CA ILE A 118 -9.09 -15.07 -3.14
C ILE A 118 -8.37 -14.77 -4.46
N HIS A 119 -9.01 -13.98 -5.31
CA HIS A 119 -8.45 -13.37 -6.50
C HIS A 119 -8.80 -11.88 -6.51
N ALA A 120 -7.78 -11.04 -6.33
CA ALA A 120 -7.86 -9.59 -6.48
C ALA A 120 -7.10 -9.18 -7.74
N GLY A 121 -7.74 -8.43 -8.62
CA GLY A 121 -7.09 -7.94 -9.85
C GLY A 121 -6.01 -6.88 -9.60
N MET A 122 -6.10 -6.17 -8.47
CA MET A 122 -5.11 -5.21 -8.00
C MET A 122 -5.17 -5.11 -6.49
N VAL A 123 -4.02 -4.93 -5.84
CA VAL A 123 -3.91 -4.64 -4.42
C VAL A 123 -3.05 -3.41 -4.23
N ARG A 124 -3.55 -2.43 -3.49
CA ARG A 124 -2.77 -1.24 -3.11
C ARG A 124 -2.06 -1.49 -1.78
N VAL A 125 -0.76 -1.26 -1.76
CA VAL A 125 0.05 -1.33 -0.54
C VAL A 125 0.35 0.09 -0.07
N VAL A 126 0.10 0.37 1.20
CA VAL A 126 0.35 1.67 1.82
C VAL A 126 1.29 1.46 3.00
N PHE A 127 2.42 2.15 2.98
CA PHE A 127 3.34 2.24 4.11
C PHE A 127 3.18 3.61 4.74
N GLU A 128 2.73 3.66 6.00
CA GLU A 128 2.77 4.89 6.78
C GLU A 128 4.18 5.01 7.40
N LEU A 129 4.88 6.09 7.05
CA LEU A 129 6.28 6.34 7.44
C LEU A 129 6.41 7.27 8.67
N THR A 130 5.27 7.80 9.12
CA THR A 130 5.11 8.60 10.33
C THR A 130 3.88 8.12 11.07
N ASP A 131 3.77 8.47 12.35
CA ASP A 131 2.54 8.20 13.10
C ASP A 131 1.32 8.84 12.42
N VAL A 132 0.22 8.09 12.41
CA VAL A 132 -1.06 8.53 11.84
C VAL A 132 -2.14 8.41 12.91
N THR A 133 -2.74 9.54 13.25
CA THR A 133 -3.85 9.64 14.19
C THR A 133 -5.15 9.99 13.46
N LYS A 134 -6.27 9.94 14.19
CA LYS A 134 -7.58 10.37 13.68
C LYS A 134 -7.62 11.85 13.28
N GLN A 135 -6.65 12.66 13.70
CA GLN A 135 -6.59 14.09 13.41
C GLN A 135 -5.77 14.42 12.15
N ASP A 136 -5.04 13.44 11.59
CA ASP A 136 -4.05 13.67 10.52
C ASP A 136 -4.59 13.47 9.11
N GLY A 137 -5.91 13.30 8.94
CA GLY A 137 -6.51 13.05 7.63
C GLY A 137 -6.02 11.73 7.01
N ALA A 138 -5.99 10.67 7.82
CA ALA A 138 -5.56 9.33 7.44
C ALA A 138 -6.30 8.77 6.21
N THR A 139 -5.74 7.72 5.61
CA THR A 139 -6.46 6.96 4.57
C THR A 139 -7.75 6.36 5.14
N HIS A 140 -8.88 6.66 4.52
CA HIS A 140 -10.19 6.14 4.93
C HIS A 140 -10.55 4.90 4.13
N PHE A 141 -11.02 3.86 4.83
CA PHE A 141 -11.50 2.62 4.23
C PHE A 141 -12.96 2.40 4.60
N ILE A 142 -13.76 1.89 3.66
CA ILE A 142 -15.12 1.41 3.93
C ILE A 142 -15.06 -0.13 3.98
N PRO A 143 -15.19 -0.75 5.16
CA PRO A 143 -15.15 -2.20 5.24
C PRO A 143 -16.20 -2.85 4.34
N GLY A 144 -15.76 -3.81 3.51
CA GLY A 144 -16.63 -4.59 2.63
C GLY A 144 -16.94 -3.94 1.28
N SER A 145 -16.45 -2.72 1.01
CA SER A 145 -16.77 -2.00 -0.24
C SER A 145 -16.13 -2.60 -1.50
N HIS A 146 -15.33 -3.65 -1.38
CA HIS A 146 -14.70 -4.37 -2.49
C HIS A 146 -15.62 -5.42 -3.15
N LYS A 147 -16.84 -5.61 -2.61
CA LYS A 147 -17.92 -6.48 -3.09
C LYS A 147 -19.08 -5.62 -3.59
#